data_AF-A0A9P0PYV5-F1
#
_entry.id   AF-A0A9P0PYV5-F1
#
_cell.length_a   1.000
_cell.length_b   1.000
_cell.length_c   1.000
_cell.angle_alpha   90.00
_cell.angle_beta   90.00
_cell.angle_gamma   90.00
#
_symmetry.space_group_name_H-M   'P 1'
#
loop_
_entity.id
_entity.type
_entity.pdbx_description
1 polymer ?
#
loop_
_entity_poly.entity_id
_entity_poly.type
_entity_poly.pdbx_seq_one_letter_code
_entity_poly.pdbx_strand_id
1 'polypeptide(L)'
;MVAVLSRFVAFTNRHPVIRGMLSYGTIWPTSCIIQQTIAGKTWENYDWMHALRFSLYGALFTAPTLYGWIRVSSIIWPTTNLRTSITKALVEQLTYGPAALICFFFGMSLLEGKSVSEARKEVEAKFLPTWKVYTIETCIVLAF
;
A
#
# COMPACT_ATOMS: atom_id res chain seq x y z
N MET A 1 -28.02 -3.34 -18.16
CA MET A 1 -26.70 -3.80 -17.64
C MET A 1 -25.53 -3.39 -18.54
N VAL A 2 -25.54 -3.65 -19.86
CA VAL A 2 -24.42 -3.34 -20.77
C VAL A 2 -24.05 -1.84 -20.81
N ALA A 3 -25.04 -0.94 -20.82
CA ALA A 3 -24.80 0.51 -20.85
C ALA A 3 -24.19 1.10 -19.57
N VAL A 4 -24.42 0.46 -18.41
CA VAL A 4 -23.83 0.89 -17.13
C VAL A 4 -22.38 0.42 -17.03
N LEU A 5 -22.12 -0.83 -17.43
CA LEU A 5 -20.77 -1.38 -17.56
C LEU A 5 -19.92 -0.58 -18.56
N SER A 6 -20.46 -0.23 -19.73
CA SER A 6 -19.71 0.55 -20.72
C SER A 6 -19.36 1.96 -20.24
N ARG A 7 -20.27 2.62 -19.50
CA ARG A 7 -20.00 3.92 -18.86
C ARG A 7 -18.97 3.82 -17.73
N PHE A 8 -19.04 2.77 -16.92
CA PHE A 8 -18.07 2.52 -15.87
C PHE A 8 -16.67 2.23 -16.43
N VAL A 9 -16.57 1.44 -17.50
CA VAL A 9 -15.31 1.19 -18.21
C VAL A 9 -14.76 2.48 -18.83
N ALA A 10 -15.61 3.29 -19.47
CA ALA A 10 -15.19 4.58 -20.02
C ALA A 10 -14.65 5.54 -18.93
N PHE A 11 -15.29 5.57 -17.76
CA PHE A 11 -14.87 6.39 -16.63
C PHE A 11 -13.54 5.92 -16.01
N THR A 12 -13.38 4.61 -15.80
CA THR A 12 -12.13 4.03 -15.27
C THR A 12 -10.96 4.14 -16.25
N ASN A 13 -11.22 4.14 -17.57
CA ASN A 13 -10.21 4.45 -18.58
C ASN A 13 -9.80 5.93 -18.58
N ARG A 14 -10.73 6.84 -18.28
CA ARG A 14 -10.46 8.28 -18.18
C ARG A 14 -9.65 8.63 -16.93
N HIS A 15 -9.82 7.89 -15.84
CA HIS A 15 -9.11 8.09 -14.58
C HIS A 15 -8.39 6.81 -14.15
N PRO A 16 -7.18 6.53 -14.68
CA PRO A 16 -6.46 5.28 -14.45
C PRO A 16 -6.20 4.98 -12.96
N VAL A 17 -6.06 6.02 -12.13
CA VAL A 17 -5.88 5.88 -10.68
C VAL A 17 -7.06 5.17 -10.00
N ILE A 18 -8.28 5.35 -10.49
CA ILE A 18 -9.50 4.77 -9.89
C ILE A 18 -9.45 3.25 -9.90
N ARG A 19 -8.84 2.65 -10.93
CA ARG A 19 -8.63 1.19 -10.97
C ARG A 19 -7.78 0.74 -9.80
N GLY A 20 -6.69 1.46 -9.53
CA GLY A 20 -5.83 1.23 -8.36
C GLY A 20 -6.59 1.41 -7.05
N MET A 21 -7.38 2.49 -6.93
CA MET A 21 -8.17 2.76 -5.72
C MET A 21 -9.17 1.64 -5.43
N LEU A 22 -9.88 1.14 -6.44
CA LEU A 22 -10.82 0.02 -6.30
C LEU A 22 -10.10 -1.28 -5.93
N SER A 23 -8.97 -1.58 -6.58
CA SER A 23 -8.19 -2.78 -6.27
C SER A 23 -7.61 -2.74 -4.85
N TYR A 24 -7.02 -1.62 -4.44
CA TYR A 24 -6.46 -1.51 -3.09
C TYR A 24 -7.56 -1.48 -2.03
N GLY A 25 -8.70 -0.85 -2.33
CA GLY A 25 -9.87 -0.83 -1.46
C GLY A 25 -10.46 -2.20 -1.17
N THR A 26 -10.22 -3.22 -2.00
CA THR A 26 -10.66 -4.60 -1.77
C THR A 26 -9.53 -5.51 -1.25
N ILE A 27 -8.32 -5.39 -1.82
CA ILE A 27 -7.19 -6.26 -1.45
C ILE A 27 -6.77 -6.03 0.01
N TRP A 28 -6.70 -4.79 0.46
CA TRP A 28 -6.24 -4.44 1.81
C TRP A 28 -7.17 -4.91 2.94
N PRO A 29 -8.50 -4.71 2.89
CA PRO A 29 -9.38 -5.28 3.91
C PRO A 29 -9.41 -6.81 3.81
N THR A 30 -9.28 -7.38 2.61
CA THR A 30 -9.22 -8.85 2.44
C THR A 30 -7.98 -9.41 3.13
N SER A 31 -6.80 -8.80 2.94
CA SER A 31 -5.57 -9.23 3.62
C SER A 31 -5.67 -9.04 5.14
N CYS A 32 -6.34 -7.99 5.60
CA CYS A 32 -6.63 -7.79 7.02
C CYS A 32 -7.51 -8.90 7.59
N ILE A 33 -8.60 -9.27 6.91
CA ILE A 33 -9.50 -10.35 7.33
C ILE A 33 -8.75 -11.67 7.38
N ILE A 34 -7.95 -12.00 6.35
CA ILE A 34 -7.13 -13.21 6.33
C ILE A 34 -6.17 -13.26 7.52
N GLN A 35 -5.47 -12.15 7.83
CA GLN A 35 -4.60 -12.07 9.01
C GLN A 35 -5.37 -12.32 10.30
N GLN A 36 -6.59 -11.78 10.42
CA GLN A 36 -7.44 -12.01 11.58
C GLN A 36 -7.90 -13.48 11.67
N THR A 37 -8.21 -14.14 10.54
CA THR A 37 -8.54 -15.56 10.49
C THR A 37 -7.36 -16.42 10.94
N ILE A 38 -6.16 -16.13 10.45
CA ILE A 38 -4.93 -16.84 10.84
C ILE A 38 -4.63 -16.65 12.34
N ALA A 39 -4.94 -15.47 12.88
CA ALA A 39 -4.87 -15.19 14.31
C ALA A 39 -5.98 -15.87 15.15
N GLY A 40 -6.82 -16.72 14.54
CA GLY A 40 -7.85 -17.50 15.22
C GLY A 40 -9.18 -16.76 15.45
N LYS A 41 -9.35 -15.55 14.89
CA LYS A 41 -10.64 -14.85 14.97
C LYS A 41 -11.65 -15.49 14.01
N THR A 42 -12.91 -15.45 14.41
CA THR A 42 -14.06 -15.89 13.61
C THR A 42 -14.85 -14.68 13.12
N TRP A 43 -15.83 -14.91 12.25
CA TRP A 43 -16.70 -13.87 11.69
C TRP A 43 -17.32 -12.94 12.75
N GLU A 44 -17.71 -13.50 13.90
CA GLU A 44 -18.34 -12.76 15.00
C GLU A 44 -17.35 -11.83 15.73
N ASN A 45 -16.06 -12.16 15.69
CA ASN A 45 -15.00 -11.47 16.45
C ASN A 45 -14.01 -10.71 15.55
N TYR A 46 -14.30 -10.60 14.26
CA TYR A 46 -13.49 -9.79 13.37
C TYR A 46 -13.59 -8.31 13.74
N ASP A 47 -12.43 -7.67 13.77
CA ASP A 47 -12.34 -6.22 13.82
C ASP A 47 -12.61 -5.67 12.41
N TRP A 48 -13.90 -5.52 12.11
CA TRP A 48 -14.41 -4.97 10.86
C TRP A 48 -14.01 -3.51 10.68
N MET A 49 -13.87 -2.76 11.77
CA MET A 49 -13.47 -1.36 11.70
C MET A 49 -11.99 -1.24 11.32
N HIS A 50 -11.14 -2.14 11.79
CA HIS A 50 -9.75 -2.22 11.35
C HIS A 50 -9.65 -2.59 9.87
N ALA A 51 -10.44 -3.56 9.39
CA ALA A 51 -10.51 -3.87 7.96
C ALA A 51 -10.98 -2.66 7.13
N LEU A 52 -11.98 -1.91 7.60
CA LEU A 52 -12.45 -0.68 6.95
C LEU A 52 -11.35 0.39 6.87
N ARG A 53 -10.57 0.60 7.93
CA ARG A 53 -9.42 1.53 7.92
C ARG A 53 -8.37 1.10 6.89
N PHE A 54 -8.09 -0.20 6.79
CA PHE A 54 -7.20 -0.75 5.74
C PHE A 54 -7.75 -0.47 4.33
N SER A 55 -9.06 -0.63 4.13
CA SER A 55 -9.72 -0.31 2.86
C SER A 55 -9.58 1.17 2.51
N LEU A 56 -9.89 2.07 3.44
CA LEU A 56 -9.83 3.51 3.23
C LEU A 56 -8.39 3.97 2.99
N TYR A 57 -7.43 3.52 3.80
CA TYR A 57 -6.02 3.85 3.63
C TYR A 57 -5.48 3.32 2.29
N GLY A 58 -5.75 2.06 1.97
CA GLY A 58 -5.35 1.45 0.71
C GLY A 58 -5.92 2.19 -0.51
N ALA A 59 -7.22 2.46 -0.51
CA ALA A 59 -7.91 3.07 -1.64
C ALA A 59 -7.59 4.56 -1.81
N LEU A 60 -7.60 5.34 -0.72
CA LEU A 60 -7.55 6.80 -0.79
C LEU A 60 -6.16 7.37 -0.63
N PHE A 61 -5.22 6.63 -0.04
CA PHE A 61 -3.86 7.09 0.18
C PHE A 61 -2.83 6.26 -0.58
N THR A 62 -2.77 4.95 -0.35
CA THR A 62 -1.74 4.10 -0.97
C THR A 62 -1.88 4.05 -2.49
N ALA A 63 -3.08 3.82 -3.03
CA ALA A 63 -3.25 3.71 -4.47
C ALA A 63 -2.89 5.01 -5.23
N PRO A 64 -3.33 6.21 -4.80
CA PRO A 64 -2.92 7.46 -5.46
C PRO A 64 -1.43 7.76 -5.35
N THR A 65 -0.83 7.54 -4.17
CA THR A 65 0.61 7.80 -3.96
C THR A 65 1.48 6.83 -4.75
N LEU A 66 1.12 5.55 -4.79
CA LEU A 66 1.81 4.55 -5.61
C LEU A 66 1.65 4.85 -7.10
N TYR A 67 0.46 5.25 -7.54
CA TYR A 67 0.25 5.68 -8.93
C TYR A 67 1.19 6.85 -9.28
N GLY A 68 1.28 7.86 -8.41
CA GLY A 68 2.22 8.97 -8.55
C GLY A 68 3.67 8.50 -8.65
N TRP A 69 4.10 7.61 -7.76
CA TRP A 69 5.44 7.04 -7.76
C TRP A 69 5.77 6.30 -9.07
N ILE A 70 4.85 5.46 -9.56
CA ILE A 70 5.03 4.75 -10.83
C ILE A 70 5.18 5.72 -12.01
N ARG A 71 4.44 6.83 -12.02
CA ARG A 71 4.59 7.86 -13.05
C ARG A 71 5.94 8.55 -12.97
N VAL A 72 6.36 8.97 -11.79
CA VAL A 72 7.67 9.59 -11.57
C VAL A 72 8.80 8.63 -11.96
N SER A 73 8.74 7.37 -11.53
CA SER A 73 9.76 6.37 -11.85
C SER A 73 9.81 6.04 -13.34
N SER A 74 8.68 6.09 -14.05
CA SER A 74 8.64 5.93 -15.51
C SER A 74 9.28 7.10 -16.26
N ILE A 75 9.26 8.31 -15.70
CA ILE A 75 9.89 9.50 -16.29
C ILE A 75 11.40 9.51 -16.03
N ILE A 76 11.82 9.22 -14.79
CA ILE A 76 13.24 9.21 -14.41
C ILE A 76 14.00 8.10 -15.15
N TRP A 77 13.35 6.96 -15.35
CA TRP A 77 13.95 5.79 -15.97
C TRP A 77 13.05 5.23 -17.08
N PRO A 78 13.11 5.83 -18.28
CA PRO A 78 12.24 5.47 -19.40
C PRO A 78 12.59 4.13 -20.03
N THR A 79 13.83 3.66 -19.87
CA THR A 79 14.33 2.42 -20.47
C THR A 79 14.00 1.21 -19.60
N THR A 80 13.57 0.12 -20.23
CA THR A 80 13.27 -1.15 -19.54
C THR A 80 14.38 -2.16 -19.86
N ASN A 81 15.49 -2.06 -19.14
CA ASN A 81 16.56 -3.05 -19.17
C ASN A 81 16.90 -3.50 -17.74
N LEU A 82 17.58 -4.63 -17.60
CA LEU A 82 17.85 -5.24 -16.29
C LEU A 82 18.57 -4.27 -15.33
N ARG A 83 19.56 -3.52 -15.82
CA ARG A 83 20.30 -2.54 -15.02
C ARG A 83 19.36 -1.44 -14.50
N THR A 84 18.49 -0.93 -15.35
CA THR A 84 17.51 0.10 -14.97
C THR A 84 16.47 -0.45 -13.99
N SER A 85 16.01 -1.69 -14.16
CA SER A 85 15.09 -2.34 -13.21
C SER A 85 15.71 -2.53 -11.83
N ILE A 86 16.97 -3.00 -11.76
CA ILE A 86 17.70 -3.13 -10.50
C ILE A 86 17.88 -1.75 -9.84
N THR A 87 18.25 -0.73 -10.63
CA THR A 87 18.41 0.64 -10.12
C THR A 87 17.10 1.18 -9.56
N LYS A 88 15.97 1.00 -10.28
CA LYS A 88 14.63 1.38 -9.81
C LYS A 88 14.30 0.72 -8.48
N ALA A 89 14.51 -0.59 -8.36
CA ALA A 89 14.23 -1.35 -7.15
C ALA A 89 15.04 -0.84 -5.96
N LEU A 90 16.35 -0.59 -6.14
CA LEU A 90 17.22 -0.04 -5.10
C LEU A 90 16.80 1.36 -4.67
N VAL A 91 16.41 2.23 -5.61
CA VAL A 91 15.96 3.58 -5.27
C VAL A 91 14.61 3.53 -4.55
N GLU A 92 13.67 2.71 -5.01
CA GLU A 92 12.38 2.50 -4.35
C GLU A 92 12.57 2.03 -2.89
N GLN A 93 13.51 1.10 -2.66
CA GLN A 93 13.86 0.57 -1.35
C GLN A 93 14.37 1.63 -0.36
N LEU A 94 15.05 2.67 -0.85
CA LEU A 94 15.64 3.72 -0.04
C LEU A 94 14.77 4.99 0.05
N THR A 95 13.75 5.10 -0.79
CA THR A 95 12.91 6.32 -0.89
C THR A 95 11.45 6.01 -0.59
N TYR A 96 10.71 5.53 -1.58
CA TYR A 96 9.27 5.28 -1.48
C TYR A 96 8.95 4.25 -0.39
N GLY A 97 9.70 3.16 -0.28
CA GLY A 97 9.47 2.10 0.72
C GLY A 97 9.48 2.63 2.17
N PRO A 98 10.58 3.26 2.64
CA PRO A 98 10.65 3.86 3.97
C PRO A 98 9.58 4.92 4.20
N ALA A 99 9.35 5.80 3.23
CA ALA A 99 8.32 6.83 3.32
C ALA A 99 6.91 6.21 3.45
N ALA A 100 6.62 5.18 2.67
CA ALA A 100 5.35 4.46 2.71
C ALA A 100 5.14 3.76 4.06
N LEU A 101 6.19 3.17 4.66
CA LEU A 101 6.11 2.56 6.00
C LEU A 101 5.81 3.59 7.09
N ILE A 102 6.50 4.74 7.06
CA ILE A 102 6.25 5.84 8.00
C ILE A 102 4.81 6.32 7.86
N CYS A 103 4.36 6.61 6.63
CA CYS A 103 2.99 7.03 6.35
C CYS A 103 1.97 5.98 6.77
N PHE A 104 2.28 4.68 6.59
CA PHE A 104 1.38 3.60 6.96
C PHE A 104 1.17 3.55 8.47
N PHE A 105 2.25 3.45 9.26
CA PHE A 105 2.10 3.40 10.71
C PHE A 105 1.46 4.68 11.23
N PHE A 106 1.93 5.84 10.79
CA PHE A 106 1.38 7.12 11.23
C PHE A 106 -0.10 7.28 10.84
N GLY A 107 -0.43 7.07 9.57
CA GLY A 107 -1.78 7.23 9.03
C GLY A 107 -2.77 6.24 9.62
N MET A 108 -2.37 4.98 9.80
CA MET A 108 -3.21 3.98 10.45
C MET A 108 -3.47 4.33 11.92
N SER A 109 -2.47 4.81 12.67
CA SER A 109 -2.67 5.29 14.04
C SER A 109 -3.67 6.45 14.11
N LEU A 110 -3.61 7.40 13.17
CA LEU A 110 -4.58 8.49 13.10
C LEU A 110 -6.00 8.00 12.77
N LEU A 111 -6.13 7.04 11.84
CA LEU A 111 -7.43 6.42 11.52
C LEU A 111 -7.99 5.59 12.68
N GLU A 112 -7.13 5.11 13.57
CA GLU A 112 -7.50 4.46 14.83
C GLU A 112 -7.97 5.46 15.89
N GLY A 113 -7.73 6.77 15.69
CA GLY A 113 -8.11 7.84 16.61
C GLY A 113 -7.01 8.23 17.61
N LYS A 114 -5.77 7.76 17.41
CA LYS A 114 -4.64 8.12 18.27
C LYS A 114 -4.20 9.57 18.04
N SER A 115 -3.60 10.18 19.06
CA SER A 115 -2.98 11.50 18.94
C SER A 115 -1.74 11.45 18.04
N VAL A 116 -1.34 12.62 17.53
CA VAL A 116 -0.10 12.76 16.73
C VAL A 116 1.13 12.28 17.50
N SER A 117 1.19 12.52 18.81
CA SER A 117 2.30 12.04 19.65
C SER A 117 2.33 10.52 19.77
N GLU A 118 1.18 9.86 19.85
CA GLU A 118 1.10 8.40 19.90
C GLU A 118 1.44 7.77 18.54
N ALA A 119 0.93 8.35 17.45
CA ALA A 119 1.25 7.93 16.09
C ALA A 119 2.76 8.01 15.82
N ARG A 120 3.43 9.08 16.29
CA ARG A 120 4.89 9.22 16.21
C ARG A 120 5.62 8.12 16.98
N LYS A 121 5.22 7.85 18.23
CA LYS A 121 5.80 6.77 19.03
C LYS A 121 5.63 5.41 18.36
N GLU A 122 4.49 5.19 17.70
CA GLU A 122 4.21 3.95 16.98
C GLU A 122 5.14 3.79 15.77
N VAL A 123 5.39 4.85 15.01
CA VAL A 123 6.38 4.84 13.93
C VAL A 123 7.78 4.56 14.49
N GLU A 124 8.21 5.27 15.54
CA GLU A 124 9.53 5.08 16.16
C GLU A 124 9.74 3.64 16.64
N ALA A 125 8.69 3.02 17.19
CA ALA A 125 8.75 1.63 17.67
C ALA A 125 8.75 0.59 16.53
N LYS A 126 7.96 0.79 15.47
CA LYS A 126 7.72 -0.23 14.43
C LYS A 126 8.56 -0.06 13.18
N PHE A 127 9.00 1.16 12.86
CA PHE A 127 9.69 1.46 11.59
C PHE A 127 10.95 0.63 11.39
N LEU A 128 11.90 0.68 12.33
CA LEU A 128 13.19 -0.01 12.17
C LEU A 128 13.04 -1.54 12.08
N PRO A 129 12.27 -2.21 12.97
CA PRO A 129 12.02 -3.64 12.82
C PRO A 129 11.42 -4.02 11.46
N THR A 130 10.40 -3.29 11.02
CA THR A 130 9.72 -3.60 9.74
C THR A 130 10.60 -3.30 8.53
N TRP A 131 11.32 -2.18 8.54
CA TRP A 131 12.19 -1.80 7.42
C TRP A 131 13.35 -2.78 7.22
N LYS A 132 13.89 -3.36 8.31
CA LYS A 132 14.89 -4.43 8.22
C LYS A 132 14.35 -5.66 7.49
N VAL A 133 13.16 -6.13 7.85
CA VAL A 133 12.53 -7.29 7.20
C VAL A 133 12.27 -7.01 5.72
N TYR A 134 11.70 -5.85 5.41
CA TYR A 134 11.42 -5.42 4.02
C TYR A 134 12.70 -5.35 3.17
N THR A 135 13.81 -4.91 3.74
CA THR A 135 15.11 -4.87 3.05
C THR A 135 15.65 -6.28 2.80
N ILE A 136 15.52 -7.19 3.77
CA ILE A 136 15.99 -8.58 3.62
C ILE A 136 15.19 -9.32 2.54
N GLU A 137 13.86 -9.21 2.55
CA GLU A 137 12.98 -9.84 1.55
C GLU A 137 13.35 -9.43 0.12
N THR A 138 13.57 -8.13 -0.08
CA THR A 138 13.93 -7.58 -1.39
C THR A 138 15.32 -8.05 -1.84
N CYS A 139 16.30 -8.12 -0.92
CA CYS A 139 17.61 -8.67 -1.22
C CYS A 139 17.55 -10.16 -1.63
N ILE A 140 16.65 -10.95 -1.02
CA ILE A 140 16.43 -12.34 -1.41
C ILE A 140 15.85 -12.42 -2.83
N VAL A 141 14.82 -11.62 -3.13
CA VAL A 141 14.19 -11.58 -4.46
C VAL A 141 15.16 -11.13 -5.55
N LEU A 142 16.09 -10.23 -5.25
CA LEU A 142 17.13 -9.78 -6.19
C LEU A 142 18.28 -10.79 -6.37
N ALA A 143 18.41 -11.77 -5.47
CA ALA A 143 19.45 -12.81 -5.54
C ALA A 143 19.03 -14.04 -6.37
N PHE A 144 17.76 -14.15 -6.75
CA PHE A 144 17.19 -15.18 -7.63
C PHE A 144 16.82 -14.60 -9.00
#